data_AF-A0A4R0K1X5-F1
#
_entry.id   AF-A0A4R0K1X5-F1
#
_cell.length_a   1.000
_cell.length_b   1.000
_cell.length_c   1.000
_cell.angle_alpha   90.00
_cell.angle_beta   90.00
_cell.angle_gamma   90.00
#
_symmetry.space_group_name_H-M   'P 1'
#
loop_
_entity.id
_entity.type
_entity.pdbx_description
1 polymer ?
#
loop_
_entity_poly.entity_id
_entity_poly.type
_entity_poly.pdbx_seq_one_letter_code
_entity_poly.pdbx_strand_id
1 'polypeptide(L)'
;MGFNLAALLYTHDAESAVPSATDVVSILFPRSRYKNLGRGTLEQNGFPNRGDINVGTVGRGTVVATRDAMLFNPTKLHPRYLKVPLSRDVVLVAQQSVYDMFAFGHWTDGQLRRSISVNPVGKVWESIGDPEAFEAPFWAGECPVGSDYPLPFHPLDMAEAAVRTYLGIYAEGQPTQGLIGPDRIQLELFGRRSS
;
A
#
# COMPACT_ATOMS: atom_id res chain seq x y z
N MET A 1 3.51 15.94 10.22
CA MET A 1 4.12 14.60 10.12
C MET A 1 3.44 13.95 8.94
N GLY A 2 4.17 13.57 7.89
CA GLY A 2 3.56 13.05 6.67
C GLY A 2 2.97 11.65 6.87
N PHE A 3 1.98 11.29 6.05
CA PHE A 3 1.34 9.99 6.10
C PHE A 3 2.29 8.92 5.58
N ASN A 4 2.63 7.93 6.41
CA ASN A 4 3.47 6.80 6.00
C ASN A 4 2.61 5.56 5.83
N LEU A 5 2.87 4.79 4.77
CA LEU A 5 2.09 3.61 4.44
C LEU A 5 3.00 2.52 3.91
N ALA A 6 2.80 1.30 4.37
CA ALA A 6 3.38 0.11 3.78
C ALA A 6 2.31 -0.97 3.77
N ALA A 7 1.52 -1.03 2.71
CA ALA A 7 0.31 -1.83 2.68
C ALA A 7 0.13 -2.57 1.36
N LEU A 8 -0.43 -3.78 1.50
CA LEU A 8 -0.96 -4.58 0.40
C LEU A 8 -2.48 -4.44 0.41
N LEU A 9 -3.08 -4.32 -0.76
CA LEU A 9 -4.51 -4.35 -0.98
C LEU A 9 -4.83 -5.60 -1.81
N TYR A 10 -5.72 -6.44 -1.27
CA TYR A 10 -6.28 -7.59 -1.95
C TYR A 10 -7.71 -7.23 -2.33
N THR A 11 -8.03 -7.19 -3.62
CA THR A 11 -9.38 -6.84 -4.09
C THR A 11 -10.27 -8.08 -4.15
N HIS A 12 -11.53 -7.98 -3.71
CA HIS A 12 -12.45 -9.13 -3.73
C HIS A 12 -13.54 -8.95 -4.75
N ASP A 13 -13.79 -10.00 -5.55
CA ASP A 13 -14.93 -10.09 -6.47
C ASP A 13 -16.25 -9.82 -5.73
N ALA A 14 -17.25 -9.31 -6.44
CA ALA A 14 -18.56 -8.92 -5.87
C ALA A 14 -19.27 -10.05 -5.10
N GLU A 15 -19.04 -11.30 -5.50
CA GLU A 15 -19.70 -12.48 -4.95
C GLU A 15 -18.90 -13.16 -3.82
N SER A 16 -17.60 -12.83 -3.68
CA SER A 16 -16.71 -13.43 -2.68
C SER A 16 -16.92 -12.83 -1.29
N ALA A 17 -16.87 -13.67 -0.25
CA ALA A 17 -16.85 -13.19 1.13
C ALA A 17 -15.48 -12.56 1.46
N VAL A 18 -15.49 -11.40 2.12
CA VAL A 18 -14.26 -10.77 2.61
C VAL A 18 -13.75 -11.57 3.82
N PRO A 19 -12.50 -12.08 3.79
CA PRO A 19 -11.97 -12.87 4.90
C PRO A 19 -11.79 -12.03 6.16
N SER A 20 -11.92 -12.66 7.34
CA SER A 20 -11.65 -11.97 8.60
C SER A 20 -10.17 -11.62 8.72
N ALA A 21 -9.84 -10.62 9.53
CA ALA A 21 -8.46 -10.23 9.79
C ALA A 21 -7.61 -11.41 10.31
N THR A 22 -8.19 -12.25 11.16
CA THR A 22 -7.52 -13.44 11.70
C THR A 22 -7.24 -14.46 10.60
N ASP A 23 -8.20 -14.71 9.70
CA ASP A 23 -8.02 -15.64 8.58
C ASP A 23 -6.92 -15.17 7.64
N VAL A 24 -6.89 -13.86 7.33
CA VAL A 24 -5.84 -13.26 6.49
C VAL A 24 -4.45 -13.49 7.09
N VAL A 25 -4.29 -13.25 8.40
CA VAL A 25 -3.01 -13.50 9.09
C VAL A 25 -2.64 -14.99 9.05
N SER A 26 -3.60 -15.89 9.30
CA SER A 26 -3.39 -17.34 9.23
C SER A 26 -3.01 -17.82 7.82
N ILE A 27 -3.61 -17.25 6.78
CA ILE A 27 -3.31 -17.55 5.38
C ILE A 27 -1.89 -17.08 5.01
N LEU A 28 -1.53 -15.84 5.37
CA LEU A 28 -0.23 -15.26 5.05
C LEU A 28 0.92 -15.85 5.88
N PHE A 29 0.64 -16.24 7.12
CA PHE A 29 1.64 -16.70 8.08
C PHE A 29 1.22 -17.98 8.82
N PRO A 30 0.96 -19.10 8.11
CA PRO A 30 0.41 -20.33 8.71
C PRO A 30 1.30 -20.98 9.77
N ARG A 31 2.60 -20.64 9.78
CA ARG A 31 3.59 -21.16 10.74
C ARG A 31 4.00 -20.17 11.81
N SER A 32 3.43 -18.96 11.83
CA SER A 32 3.78 -17.93 12.83
C SER A 32 2.62 -17.72 13.80
N ARG A 33 2.94 -17.51 15.07
CA ARG A 33 1.93 -17.15 16.07
C ARG A 33 1.88 -15.64 16.22
N TYR A 34 0.77 -15.08 15.78
CA TYR A 34 0.41 -13.68 15.98
C TYR A 34 -0.56 -13.55 17.15
N LYS A 35 -0.42 -12.49 17.94
CA LYS A 35 -1.37 -12.11 18.99
C LYS A 35 -2.13 -10.89 18.53
N ASN A 36 -3.47 -10.93 18.61
CA ASN A 36 -4.28 -9.73 18.44
C ASN A 36 -3.99 -8.75 19.59
N LEU A 37 -3.59 -7.53 19.22
CA LEU A 37 -3.21 -6.45 20.12
C LEU A 37 -4.32 -5.42 20.29
N GLY A 38 -5.46 -5.60 19.62
CA GLY A 38 -6.59 -4.68 19.64
C GLY A 38 -6.88 -4.10 18.25
N ARG A 39 -7.34 -2.85 18.24
CA ARG A 39 -7.77 -2.15 17.03
C ARG A 39 -7.10 -0.78 16.95
N GLY A 40 -6.97 -0.29 15.73
CA GLY A 40 -6.49 1.06 15.43
C GLY A 40 -6.96 1.51 14.05
N THR A 41 -6.42 2.61 13.57
CA THR A 41 -6.77 3.18 12.25
C THR A 41 -5.62 3.03 11.25
N LEU A 42 -5.92 3.11 9.95
CA LEU A 42 -4.88 3.12 8.91
C LEU A 42 -3.95 4.33 9.06
N GLU A 43 -4.47 5.48 9.49
CA GLU A 43 -3.67 6.68 9.77
C GLU A 43 -2.54 6.39 10.78
N GLN A 44 -2.87 5.73 11.88
CA GLN A 44 -1.93 5.47 12.97
C GLN A 44 -1.13 4.18 12.79
N ASN A 45 -1.67 3.21 12.05
CA ASN A 45 -1.19 1.83 12.02
C ASN A 45 -0.89 1.30 10.60
N GLY A 46 -0.94 2.16 9.58
CA GLY A 46 -0.58 1.86 8.19
C GLY A 46 0.93 1.66 7.97
N PHE A 47 1.75 2.05 8.95
CA PHE A 47 3.19 1.84 8.96
C PHE A 47 3.66 1.21 10.28
N PRO A 48 3.38 -0.09 10.51
CA PRO A 48 3.65 -0.73 11.80
C PRO A 48 5.14 -0.99 12.07
N ASN A 49 5.46 -1.54 13.23
CA ASN A 49 6.80 -2.05 13.52
C ASN A 49 7.16 -3.24 12.61
N ARG A 50 8.46 -3.54 12.46
CA ARG A 50 8.89 -4.74 11.72
C ARG A 50 8.36 -5.98 12.43
N GLY A 51 7.82 -6.92 11.67
CA GLY A 51 7.27 -8.17 12.18
C GLY A 51 5.79 -8.10 12.55
N ASP A 52 5.24 -6.91 12.79
CA ASP A 52 3.81 -6.69 13.03
C ASP A 52 3.04 -6.67 11.71
N ILE A 53 1.76 -7.04 11.79
CA ILE A 53 0.82 -7.04 10.68
C ILE A 53 -0.51 -6.49 11.16
N ASN A 54 -1.06 -5.52 10.44
CA ASN A 54 -2.36 -4.96 10.75
C ASN A 54 -3.28 -5.18 9.56
N VAL A 55 -4.49 -5.66 9.82
CA VAL A 55 -5.42 -6.05 8.77
C VAL A 55 -6.74 -5.34 8.94
N GLY A 56 -7.26 -4.78 7.85
CA GLY A 56 -8.57 -4.15 7.83
C GLY A 56 -9.24 -4.31 6.49
N THR A 57 -10.33 -3.57 6.32
CA THR A 57 -11.13 -3.59 5.09
C THR A 57 -11.38 -2.18 4.59
N VAL A 58 -11.35 -2.02 3.27
CA VAL A 58 -11.70 -0.77 2.60
C VAL A 58 -12.54 -1.10 1.38
N GLY A 59 -13.80 -0.66 1.35
CA GLY A 59 -14.77 -1.13 0.36
C GLY A 59 -14.88 -2.66 0.35
N ARG A 60 -14.57 -3.29 -0.79
CA ARG A 60 -14.46 -4.75 -0.95
C ARG A 60 -13.01 -5.24 -1.01
N GLY A 61 -12.07 -4.46 -0.50
CA GLY A 61 -10.66 -4.86 -0.41
C GLY A 61 -10.24 -5.19 1.01
N THR A 62 -9.30 -6.14 1.15
CA THR A 62 -8.57 -6.35 2.40
C THR A 62 -7.27 -5.55 2.35
N VAL A 63 -7.05 -4.70 3.35
CA VAL A 63 -5.79 -3.97 3.53
C VAL A 63 -4.94 -4.73 4.53
N VAL A 64 -3.69 -5.00 4.16
CA VAL A 64 -2.67 -5.60 5.02
C VAL A 64 -1.51 -4.63 5.14
N ALA A 65 -1.44 -3.90 6.25
CA ALA A 65 -0.32 -3.03 6.57
C ALA A 65 0.79 -3.82 7.26
N THR A 66 2.00 -3.77 6.71
CA THR A 66 3.18 -4.43 7.27
C THR A 66 4.46 -3.78 6.77
N ARG A 67 5.43 -3.57 7.67
CA ARG A 67 6.72 -2.96 7.29
C ARG A 67 7.60 -3.87 6.43
N ASP A 68 7.23 -5.14 6.25
CA ASP A 68 7.86 -6.05 5.29
C ASP A 68 7.48 -5.73 3.84
N ALA A 69 6.40 -4.97 3.64
CA ALA A 69 5.96 -4.46 2.34
C ALA A 69 6.62 -3.11 1.98
N MET A 70 7.35 -2.50 2.92
CA MET A 70 8.10 -1.26 2.67
C MET A 70 9.36 -1.53 1.85
N LEU A 71 9.25 -1.40 0.53
CA LEU A 71 10.29 -1.77 -0.44
C LEU A 71 10.57 -0.64 -1.42
N PHE A 72 11.85 -0.41 -1.73
CA PHE A 72 12.25 0.43 -2.86
C PHE A 72 12.09 -0.29 -4.21
N ASN A 73 11.95 -1.62 -4.21
CA ASN A 73 11.81 -2.45 -5.39
C ASN A 73 10.62 -3.41 -5.21
N PRO A 74 9.39 -3.00 -5.56
CA PRO A 74 8.20 -3.85 -5.44
C PRO A 74 8.37 -5.26 -6.03
N THR A 75 9.19 -5.44 -7.08
CA THR A 75 9.50 -6.77 -7.64
C THR A 75 10.13 -7.76 -6.65
N LYS A 76 10.68 -7.29 -5.52
CA LYS A 76 11.23 -8.13 -4.45
C LYS A 76 10.21 -8.48 -3.37
N LEU A 77 8.94 -8.13 -3.55
CA LEU A 77 7.87 -8.52 -2.65
C LEU A 77 7.90 -10.03 -2.41
N HIS A 78 7.87 -10.43 -1.14
CA HIS A 78 7.99 -11.84 -0.79
C HIS A 78 6.82 -12.64 -1.38
N PRO A 79 7.06 -13.77 -2.09
CA PRO A 79 6.01 -14.51 -2.81
C PRO A 79 4.81 -14.97 -1.98
N ARG A 80 4.96 -15.07 -0.66
CA ARG A 80 3.85 -15.33 0.29
C ARG A 80 2.66 -14.39 0.12
N TYR A 81 2.91 -13.13 -0.26
CA TYR A 81 1.85 -12.14 -0.45
C TYR A 81 1.14 -12.31 -1.81
N LEU A 82 1.71 -13.07 -2.73
CA LEU A 82 1.20 -13.25 -4.10
C LEU A 82 0.63 -14.65 -4.34
N LYS A 83 1.06 -15.65 -3.56
CA LYS A 83 0.70 -17.08 -3.74
C LYS A 83 -0.44 -17.53 -2.81
N VAL A 84 -1.25 -16.60 -2.33
CA VAL A 84 -2.33 -16.88 -1.38
C VAL A 84 -3.69 -16.69 -2.04
N PRO A 85 -4.71 -17.49 -1.66
CA PRO A 85 -6.06 -17.39 -2.22
C PRO A 85 -6.85 -16.23 -1.61
N LEU A 86 -6.19 -15.08 -1.37
CA LEU A 86 -6.84 -13.88 -0.85
C LEU A 86 -7.48 -13.08 -1.99
N SER A 87 -6.80 -12.97 -3.12
CA SER A 87 -7.28 -12.26 -4.30
C SER A 87 -6.43 -12.64 -5.51
N ARG A 88 -6.99 -12.47 -6.71
CA ARG A 88 -6.22 -12.47 -7.96
C ARG A 88 -5.45 -11.18 -8.15
N ASP A 89 -6.00 -10.05 -7.77
CA ASP A 89 -5.42 -8.72 -7.95
C ASP A 89 -4.89 -8.17 -6.62
N VAL A 90 -3.57 -8.07 -6.54
CA VAL A 90 -2.82 -7.60 -5.37
C VAL A 90 -2.10 -6.32 -5.74
N VAL A 91 -2.31 -5.28 -4.93
CA VAL A 91 -1.65 -3.98 -5.10
C VAL A 91 -0.79 -3.71 -3.88
N LEU A 92 0.46 -3.30 -4.09
CA LEU A 92 1.35 -2.77 -3.09
C LEU A 92 1.36 -1.25 -3.18
N VAL A 93 1.19 -0.57 -2.06
CA VAL A 93 1.51 0.85 -1.91
C VAL A 93 2.44 1.04 -0.72
N ALA A 94 3.62 1.60 -1.00
CA ALA A 94 4.61 1.95 -0.02
C ALA A 94 4.97 3.44 -0.17
N GLN A 95 4.88 4.21 0.91
CA GLN A 95 5.37 5.59 0.95
C GLN A 95 6.04 5.93 2.27
N GLN A 96 7.10 6.74 2.18
CA GLN A 96 7.74 7.35 3.35
C GLN A 96 7.95 8.83 3.12
N SER A 97 7.36 9.66 3.98
CA SER A 97 7.46 11.10 3.85
C SER A 97 8.87 11.62 4.11
N VAL A 98 9.63 10.97 5.00
CA VAL A 98 11.00 11.40 5.33
C VAL A 98 11.99 11.25 4.16
N TYR A 99 11.65 10.44 3.16
CA TYR A 99 12.49 10.18 1.99
C TYR A 99 11.84 10.65 0.68
N ASP A 100 10.68 11.31 0.75
CA ASP A 100 9.78 11.53 -0.39
C ASP A 100 9.76 10.31 -1.31
N MET A 101 9.50 9.16 -0.72
CA MET A 101 9.58 7.89 -1.44
C MET A 101 8.17 7.38 -1.69
N PHE A 102 7.96 6.94 -2.93
CA PHE A 102 6.79 6.18 -3.33
C PHE A 102 7.22 4.94 -4.10
N ALA A 103 6.63 3.80 -3.75
CA ALA A 103 6.74 2.58 -4.51
C ALA A 103 5.37 1.90 -4.63
N PHE A 104 5.08 1.39 -5.81
CA PHE A 104 3.82 0.75 -6.16
C PHE A 104 4.09 -0.50 -6.98
N GLY A 105 3.33 -1.55 -6.68
CA GLY A 105 3.33 -2.76 -7.48
C GLY A 105 1.90 -3.25 -7.68
N HIS A 106 1.62 -3.81 -8.85
CA HIS A 106 0.34 -4.42 -9.17
C HIS A 106 0.60 -5.80 -9.77
N TRP A 107 -0.05 -6.81 -9.21
CA TRP A 107 -0.01 -8.18 -9.69
C TRP A 107 -1.42 -8.71 -9.93
N THR A 108 -1.60 -9.43 -11.03
CA THR A 108 -2.81 -10.21 -11.31
C THR A 108 -2.43 -11.66 -11.45
N ASP A 109 -3.12 -12.56 -10.76
CA ASP A 109 -2.82 -14.00 -10.70
C ASP A 109 -1.34 -14.27 -10.34
N GLY A 110 -0.79 -13.43 -9.45
CA GLY A 110 0.61 -13.47 -9.02
C GLY A 110 1.64 -13.03 -10.07
N GLN A 111 1.21 -12.62 -11.27
CA GLN A 111 2.07 -12.09 -12.33
C GLN A 111 2.17 -10.57 -12.23
N LEU A 112 3.39 -10.03 -12.35
CA LEU A 112 3.62 -8.58 -12.30
C LEU A 112 2.98 -7.88 -13.50
N ARG A 113 2.15 -6.87 -13.24
CA ARG A 113 1.56 -5.97 -14.24
C ARG A 113 2.29 -4.64 -14.30
N ARG A 114 2.49 -4.03 -13.13
CA ARG A 114 3.18 -2.75 -12.99
C ARG A 114 4.08 -2.78 -11.77
N SER A 115 5.28 -2.25 -11.89
CA SER A 115 6.11 -1.86 -10.75
C SER A 115 6.71 -0.49 -10.99
N ILE A 116 6.56 0.42 -10.02
CA ILE A 116 7.22 1.72 -10.01
C ILE A 116 7.80 2.02 -8.64
N SER A 117 8.96 2.67 -8.61
CA SER A 117 9.55 3.23 -7.41
C SER A 117 10.29 4.51 -7.74
N VAL A 118 9.96 5.58 -7.03
CA VAL A 118 10.46 6.93 -7.28
C VAL A 118 10.79 7.63 -5.97
N ASN A 119 11.91 8.34 -5.95
CA ASN A 119 12.33 9.21 -4.86
C ASN A 119 13.30 10.29 -5.39
N PRO A 120 13.51 11.41 -4.68
CA PRO A 120 14.37 12.50 -5.17
C PRO A 120 15.84 12.10 -5.37
N VAL A 121 16.34 11.08 -4.65
CA VAL A 121 17.75 10.65 -4.71
C VAL A 121 18.03 9.71 -5.88
N GLY A 122 17.25 8.64 -5.99
CA GLY A 122 17.36 7.61 -7.04
C GLY A 122 16.57 7.93 -8.31
N LYS A 123 15.79 9.02 -8.30
CA LYS A 123 14.87 9.43 -9.36
C LYS A 123 13.80 8.38 -9.65
N VAL A 124 14.01 7.54 -10.64
CA VAL A 124 13.18 6.38 -10.97
C VAL A 124 14.03 5.13 -10.72
N TRP A 125 13.80 4.49 -9.59
CA TRP A 125 14.53 3.30 -9.17
C TRP A 125 14.04 2.03 -9.88
N GLU A 126 12.73 1.93 -10.09
CA GLU A 126 12.09 0.83 -10.81
C GLU A 126 10.95 1.40 -11.65
N SER A 127 10.81 0.93 -12.89
CA SER A 127 9.66 1.19 -13.75
C SER A 127 9.53 0.04 -14.75
N ILE A 128 8.62 -0.89 -14.48
CA ILE A 128 8.41 -2.12 -15.24
C ILE A 128 6.92 -2.25 -15.54
N GLY A 129 6.58 -2.70 -16.76
CA GLY A 129 5.20 -2.85 -17.20
C GLY A 129 4.54 -1.53 -17.60
N ASP A 130 3.27 -1.62 -17.98
CA ASP A 130 2.51 -0.48 -18.49
C ASP A 130 2.05 0.44 -17.34
N PRO A 131 2.22 1.77 -17.46
CA PRO A 131 1.76 2.70 -16.44
C PRO A 131 0.27 2.56 -16.13
N GLU A 132 -0.08 2.67 -14.86
CA GLU A 132 -1.46 2.76 -14.40
C GLU A 132 -2.07 4.11 -14.78
N ALA A 133 -3.40 4.17 -14.91
CA ALA A 133 -4.10 5.39 -15.34
C ALA A 133 -3.81 6.60 -14.42
N PHE A 134 -3.62 6.37 -13.13
CA PHE A 134 -3.29 7.43 -12.16
C PHE A 134 -1.93 8.08 -12.42
N GLU A 135 -1.02 7.41 -13.13
CA GLU A 135 0.31 7.93 -13.42
C GLU A 135 0.31 8.91 -14.60
N ALA A 136 -0.71 8.87 -15.47
CA ALA A 136 -0.72 9.60 -16.74
C ALA A 136 -0.47 11.13 -16.59
N PRO A 137 -1.10 11.85 -15.63
CA PRO A 137 -0.85 13.29 -15.44
C PRO A 137 0.61 13.60 -15.09
N PHE A 138 1.26 12.73 -14.32
CA PHE A 138 2.65 12.89 -13.90
C PHE A 138 3.62 12.75 -15.08
N TRP A 139 3.37 11.76 -15.94
CA TRP A 139 4.17 11.56 -17.16
C TRP A 139 3.92 12.62 -18.24
N ALA A 140 2.73 13.21 -18.25
CA ALA A 140 2.39 14.34 -19.12
C ALA A 140 2.96 15.69 -18.62
N GLY A 141 3.52 15.75 -17.41
CA GLY A 141 4.03 16.99 -16.82
C GLY A 141 2.95 17.90 -16.23
N GLU A 142 1.75 17.37 -15.97
CA GLU A 142 0.60 18.11 -15.45
C GLU A 142 0.63 18.27 -13.93
N CYS A 143 1.56 17.60 -13.24
CA CYS A 143 1.78 17.68 -11.79
C CYS A 143 3.18 18.23 -11.46
N PRO A 144 3.51 19.48 -11.85
CA PRO A 144 4.84 20.02 -11.64
C PRO A 144 5.13 20.26 -10.16
N VAL A 145 6.37 20.00 -9.77
CA VAL A 145 6.94 20.43 -8.48
C VAL A 145 7.90 21.61 -8.70
N GLY A 146 8.23 22.35 -7.64
CA GLY A 146 9.13 23.51 -7.73
C GLY A 146 10.47 23.19 -8.41
N SER A 147 11.06 24.19 -9.07
CA SER A 147 12.27 24.05 -9.91
C SER A 147 13.50 23.49 -9.20
N ASP A 148 13.54 23.60 -7.87
CA ASP A 148 14.66 23.16 -7.04
C ASP A 148 14.56 21.66 -6.65
N TYR A 149 13.50 20.97 -7.09
CA TYR A 149 13.28 19.55 -6.83
C TYR A 149 13.91 18.68 -7.95
N PRO A 150 14.55 17.54 -7.61
CA PRO A 150 15.30 16.73 -8.58
C PRO A 150 14.45 15.88 -9.55
N LEU A 151 13.13 15.91 -9.41
CA LEU A 151 12.14 15.19 -10.22
C LEU A 151 11.12 16.16 -10.82
N PRO A 152 10.47 15.81 -11.94
CA PRO A 152 9.45 16.66 -12.56
C PRO A 152 8.14 16.75 -11.75
N PHE A 153 7.92 15.84 -10.80
CA PHE A 153 6.79 15.81 -9.88
C PHE A 153 7.23 15.31 -8.50
N HIS A 154 6.41 15.58 -7.47
CA HIS A 154 6.67 15.09 -6.11
C HIS A 154 6.21 13.63 -5.97
N PRO A 155 7.08 12.68 -5.54
CA PRO A 155 6.70 11.26 -5.39
C PRO A 155 5.47 11.01 -4.51
N LEU A 156 5.28 11.80 -3.45
CA LEU A 156 4.13 11.64 -2.56
C LEU A 156 2.80 12.07 -3.22
N ASP A 157 2.83 12.97 -4.20
CA ASP A 157 1.63 13.34 -4.96
C ASP A 157 1.17 12.14 -5.82
N MET A 158 2.13 11.40 -6.39
CA MET A 158 1.85 10.16 -7.10
C MET A 158 1.38 9.06 -6.13
N ALA A 159 1.94 8.98 -4.92
CA ALA A 159 1.43 8.08 -3.88
C ALA A 159 -0.02 8.40 -3.51
N GLU A 160 -0.36 9.68 -3.41
CA GLU A 160 -1.73 10.13 -3.18
C GLU A 160 -2.67 9.70 -4.31
N ALA A 161 -2.29 9.91 -5.57
CA ALA A 161 -3.07 9.45 -6.73
C ALA A 161 -3.29 7.92 -6.71
N ALA A 162 -2.27 7.14 -6.31
CA ALA A 162 -2.37 5.69 -6.19
C ALA A 162 -3.35 5.27 -5.07
N VAL A 163 -3.25 5.82 -3.86
CA VAL A 163 -4.18 5.44 -2.77
C VAL A 163 -5.60 5.95 -3.00
N ARG A 164 -5.77 7.08 -3.69
CA ARG A 164 -7.09 7.54 -4.13
C ARG A 164 -7.73 6.54 -5.09
N THR A 165 -6.95 6.05 -6.05
CA THR A 165 -7.42 5.09 -7.06
C THR A 165 -7.74 3.73 -6.46
N TYR A 166 -6.87 3.20 -5.61
CA TYR A 166 -6.95 1.81 -5.16
C TYR A 166 -7.63 1.64 -3.79
N LEU A 167 -7.44 2.58 -2.86
CA LEU A 167 -8.05 2.53 -1.54
C LEU A 167 -9.26 3.48 -1.39
N GLY A 168 -9.50 4.39 -2.33
CA GLY A 168 -10.59 5.37 -2.19
C GLY A 168 -10.39 6.33 -1.01
N ILE A 169 -9.13 6.62 -0.66
CA ILE A 169 -8.78 7.52 0.44
C ILE A 169 -8.01 8.74 -0.02
N TYR A 170 -8.08 9.82 0.74
CA TYR A 170 -7.10 10.90 0.66
C TYR A 170 -5.92 10.59 1.60
N ALA A 171 -4.69 10.88 1.17
CA ALA A 171 -3.49 10.63 1.97
C ALA A 171 -3.14 11.82 2.86
N GLU A 172 -3.12 13.02 2.28
CA GLU A 172 -2.78 14.26 2.96
C GLU A 172 -3.79 15.37 2.57
N GLY A 173 -3.89 16.40 3.42
CA GLY A 173 -4.72 17.57 3.14
C GLY A 173 -6.19 17.46 3.59
N GLN A 174 -7.05 18.26 2.96
CA GLN A 174 -8.45 18.41 3.37
C GLN A 174 -9.32 17.25 2.86
N PRO A 175 -10.39 16.87 3.59
CA PRO A 175 -11.35 15.88 3.13
C PRO A 175 -11.87 16.22 1.73
N THR A 176 -11.61 15.34 0.78
CA THR A 176 -12.16 15.44 -0.58
C THR A 176 -13.47 14.68 -0.65
N GLN A 177 -14.50 15.28 -1.25
CA GLN A 177 -15.83 14.65 -1.34
C GLN A 177 -15.75 13.27 -2.00
N GLY A 178 -16.36 12.27 -1.37
CA GLY A 178 -16.36 10.88 -1.86
C GLY A 178 -15.15 10.04 -1.45
N LEU A 179 -14.10 10.65 -0.88
CA LEU A 179 -12.97 9.92 -0.32
C LEU A 179 -13.10 9.73 1.20
N ILE A 180 -12.58 8.61 1.69
CA ILE A 180 -12.58 8.27 3.11
C ILE A 180 -11.25 8.71 3.72
N GLY A 181 -11.26 9.27 4.93
CA GLY A 181 -10.02 9.57 5.65
C GLY A 181 -9.37 8.29 6.20
N PRO A 182 -8.03 8.21 6.26
CA PRO A 182 -7.33 7.04 6.77
C PRO A 182 -7.60 6.78 8.27
N ASP A 183 -8.06 7.79 9.00
CA ASP A 183 -8.55 7.71 10.38
C ASP A 183 -9.84 6.88 10.50
N ARG A 184 -10.59 6.71 9.40
CA ARG A 184 -11.85 5.96 9.39
C ARG A 184 -11.69 4.50 8.99
N ILE A 185 -10.56 4.12 8.38
CA ILE A 185 -10.26 2.73 8.04
C ILE A 185 -9.78 2.02 9.30
N GLN A 186 -10.62 1.13 9.85
CA GLN A 186 -10.30 0.34 11.03
C GLN A 186 -9.40 -0.84 10.67
N LEU A 187 -8.36 -1.04 11.47
CA LEU A 187 -7.44 -2.17 11.40
C LEU A 187 -7.50 -2.97 12.71
N GLU A 188 -7.50 -4.29 12.61
CA GLU A 188 -7.11 -5.17 13.70
C GLU A 188 -5.58 -5.30 13.71
N LEU A 189 -5.00 -5.21 14.91
CA LEU A 189 -3.56 -5.12 15.09
C LEU A 189 -2.99 -6.46 15.53
N PHE A 190 -1.91 -6.93 14.90
CA PHE A 190 -1.29 -8.21 15.26
C PHE A 190 0.21 -8.08 15.45
N GLY A 191 0.68 -8.50 16.63
CA GLY A 191 2.09 -8.56 16.97
C GLY A 191 2.62 -9.99 16.94
N ARG A 192 3.85 -10.16 16.43
CA ARG A 192 4.53 -11.45 16.44
C ARG A 192 5.10 -11.73 17.82
N ARG A 193 4.84 -12.92 18.40
CA ARG A 193 5.56 -13.32 19.62
C ARG A 193 7.03 -13.56 19.27
N SER A 194 7.94 -12.88 19.95
CA SER A 194 9.25 -13.46 20.23
C SER A 194 9.01 -14.73 21.06
N SER A 195 9.51 -15.86 20.56
CA SER A 195 9.62 -17.11 21.30
C SER A 195 10.46 -16.92 22.55
#